data_AF-A0A5D4TCL3-F1
#
_entry.id   AF-A0A5D4TCL3-F1
#
_cell.length_a   1.000
_cell.length_b   1.000
_cell.length_c   1.000
_cell.angle_alpha   90.00
_cell.angle_beta   90.00
_cell.angle_gamma   90.00
#
_symmetry.space_group_name_H-M   'P 1'
#
loop_
_entity.id
_entity.type
_entity.pdbx_description
1 polymer ?
#
loop_
_entity_poly.entity_id
_entity_poly.type
_entity_poly.pdbx_seq_one_letter_code
_entity_poly.pdbx_strand_id
1 'polypeptide(L)'
;MQILAVSFGSLGAFILLNFIFALLYILSRSAGNGLYRWITFSLDFLVVFFAPLFGLTQWAANSLYERYNWFVARVFMVFYAIFILILSLLCFSMFGYFTDRM
;
A
#
# COMPACT_ATOMS: atom_id res chain seq x y z
N MET A 1 8.57 3.93 -25.10
CA MET A 1 9.08 3.66 -23.74
C MET A 1 8.49 4.59 -22.68
N GLN A 2 8.16 5.85 -23.00
CA GLN A 2 7.62 6.83 -22.04
C GLN A 2 6.41 6.35 -21.23
N ILE A 3 5.40 5.80 -21.90
CA ILE A 3 4.18 5.33 -21.24
C ILE A 3 4.51 4.22 -20.23
N LEU A 4 5.39 3.28 -20.60
CA LEU A 4 5.84 2.21 -19.71
C LEU A 4 6.60 2.76 -18.50
N ALA A 5 7.52 3.71 -18.71
CA ALA A 5 8.23 4.37 -17.61
C ALA A 5 7.25 5.07 -16.66
N VAL A 6 6.34 5.90 -17.17
CA VAL A 6 5.33 6.59 -16.35
C VAL A 6 4.43 5.60 -15.60
N SER A 7 4.03 4.50 -16.24
CA SER A 7 3.25 3.44 -15.59
C SER A 7 4.03 2.78 -14.45
N PHE A 8 5.28 2.36 -14.65
CA PHE A 8 6.08 1.72 -13.60
C PHE A 8 6.44 2.69 -12.46
N GLY A 9 6.73 3.95 -12.78
CA GLY A 9 7.01 4.98 -11.77
C GLY A 9 5.79 5.31 -10.90
N SER A 10 4.62 5.49 -11.52
CA SER A 10 3.37 5.72 -10.78
C SER A 10 2.97 4.50 -9.94
N LEU A 11 3.05 3.29 -10.49
CA LEU A 11 2.75 2.04 -9.79
C LEU A 11 3.72 1.81 -8.60
N GLY A 12 5.02 2.07 -8.78
CA GLY A 12 6.01 2.04 -7.70
C GLY A 12 5.69 3.01 -6.56
N ALA A 13 5.29 4.25 -6.90
CA ALA A 13 4.87 5.25 -5.92
C ALA A 13 3.58 4.83 -5.16
N PHE A 14 2.60 4.23 -5.86
CA PHE A 14 1.39 3.72 -5.22
C PHE A 14 1.65 2.57 -4.25
N ILE A 15 2.53 1.64 -4.63
CA ILE A 15 2.95 0.55 -3.76
C ILE A 15 3.70 1.11 -2.52
N LEU A 16 4.51 2.16 -2.69
CA LEU A 16 5.22 2.79 -1.59
C LEU A 16 4.28 3.49 -0.59
N LEU A 17 3.18 4.09 -1.07
CA LEU A 17 2.12 4.60 -0.18
C LEU A 17 1.46 3.47 0.62
N ASN A 18 1.21 2.31 -0.01
CA ASN A 18 0.69 1.13 0.70
C ASN A 18 1.67 0.62 1.76
N PHE A 19 2.97 0.70 1.51
CA PHE A 19 4.00 0.36 2.50
C PHE A 19 3.90 1.26 3.74
N ILE A 20 3.76 2.57 3.57
CA ILE A 20 3.59 3.51 4.70
C ILE A 20 2.33 3.16 5.51
N PHE A 21 1.24 2.80 4.83
CA PHE A 21 0.03 2.33 5.50
C PHE A 21 0.24 1.01 6.25
N ALA A 22 0.99 0.06 5.67
CA ALA A 22 1.29 -1.20 6.34
C ALA A 22 2.06 -0.95 7.65
N LEU A 23 3.01 -0.01 7.67
CA LEU A 23 3.71 0.41 8.89
C LEU A 23 2.75 0.94 9.96
N LEU A 24 1.78 1.77 9.58
CA LEU A 24 0.74 2.26 10.52
C LEU A 24 -0.06 1.10 11.13
N TYR A 25 -0.45 0.11 10.33
CA TYR A 25 -1.17 -1.06 10.83
C TYR A 25 -0.31 -2.00 11.67
N ILE A 26 1.01 -2.05 11.47
CA ILE A 26 1.93 -2.77 12.36
C ILE A 26 1.98 -2.09 13.74
N LEU A 27 2.06 -0.75 13.76
CA LEU A 27 2.06 0.05 14.98
C LEU A 27 0.72 -0.09 15.73
N SER A 28 -0.40 0.17 15.05
CA SER A 28 -1.73 0.11 15.67
C SER A 28 -2.84 -0.04 14.63
N ARG A 29 -3.69 -1.07 14.82
CA ARG A 29 -4.93 -1.24 14.03
C ARG A 29 -5.84 -0.02 14.12
N SER A 30 -5.94 0.59 15.30
CA SER A 30 -6.79 1.77 15.52
C SER A 30 -6.27 2.99 14.75
N ALA A 31 -4.94 3.19 14.74
CA ALA A 31 -4.33 4.27 13.97
C ALA A 31 -4.51 4.09 12.46
N GLY A 32 -4.30 2.87 11.95
CA GLY A 32 -4.50 2.54 10.54
C GLY A 32 -5.95 2.75 10.08
N ASN A 33 -6.92 2.23 10.85
CA ASN A 33 -8.35 2.42 10.54
C ASN A 33 -8.79 3.89 10.71
N GLY A 34 -8.28 4.59 11.73
CA GLY A 34 -8.58 5.99 11.96
C GLY A 34 -8.08 6.90 10.83
N LEU A 35 -6.86 6.66 10.34
CA LEU A 35 -6.27 7.43 9.25
C LEU A 35 -6.95 7.12 7.90
N TYR A 36 -7.27 5.85 7.62
CA TYR A 36 -8.07 5.50 6.44
C TYR A 36 -9.43 6.20 6.50
N ARG A 37 -10.13 6.09 7.65
CA ARG A 37 -11.43 6.72 7.82
C ARG A 37 -11.33 8.22 7.63
N TRP A 38 -10.35 8.89 8.22
CA TRP A 38 -10.12 10.34 8.08
C TRP A 38 -9.92 10.76 6.62
N ILE A 39 -9.14 10.02 5.84
CA ILE A 39 -8.91 10.32 4.41
C ILE A 39 -10.20 10.11 3.59
N THR A 40 -11.01 9.10 3.93
CA THR A 40 -12.26 8.80 3.23
C THR A 40 -13.48 9.61 3.71
N PHE A 41 -13.45 10.19 4.92
CA PHE A 41 -14.63 10.69 5.62
C PHE A 41 -15.30 11.89 4.95
N SER A 42 -14.56 12.69 4.19
CA SER A 42 -15.10 13.92 3.56
C SER A 42 -15.55 13.70 2.12
N LEU A 43 -15.39 12.49 1.58
CA LEU A 43 -15.25 12.26 0.15
C LEU A 43 -15.81 10.87 -0.22
N ASP A 44 -17.08 10.61 0.10
CA ASP A 44 -17.77 9.33 -0.18
C ASP A 44 -17.62 8.86 -1.64
N PHE A 45 -17.53 9.79 -2.60
CA PHE A 45 -17.30 9.49 -4.02
C PHE A 45 -15.84 9.13 -4.34
N LEU A 46 -14.89 9.65 -3.56
CA LEU A 46 -13.45 9.42 -3.73
C LEU A 46 -13.02 8.08 -3.12
N VAL A 47 -13.85 7.47 -2.26
CA VAL A 47 -13.67 6.10 -1.79
C VAL A 47 -13.54 5.12 -2.96
N VAL A 48 -14.30 5.30 -4.05
CA VAL A 48 -14.20 4.44 -5.24
C VAL A 48 -12.85 4.60 -5.96
N PHE A 49 -12.29 5.81 -5.98
CA PHE A 49 -10.99 6.11 -6.60
C PHE A 49 -9.80 5.70 -5.71
N PHE A 50 -9.94 5.83 -4.39
CA PHE A 50 -8.89 5.57 -3.41
C PHE A 50 -8.94 4.14 -2.84
N ALA A 51 -10.06 3.41 -2.97
CA ALA A 51 -10.17 2.01 -2.59
C ALA A 51 -9.14 1.11 -3.28
N PRO A 52 -8.89 1.19 -4.60
CA PRO A 52 -7.81 0.41 -5.21
C PRO A 52 -6.42 0.87 -4.75
N LEU A 53 -6.26 2.13 -4.34
CA LEU A 53 -4.98 2.72 -3.97
C LEU A 53 -4.58 2.50 -2.51
N PHE A 54 -5.53 2.55 -1.58
CA PHE A 54 -5.30 2.46 -0.13
C PHE A 54 -6.10 1.32 0.54
N GLY A 55 -7.16 0.87 -0.13
CA GLY A 55 -8.04 -0.17 0.38
C GLY A 55 -7.40 -1.56 0.39
N LEU A 56 -6.39 -1.84 -0.46
CA LEU A 56 -5.71 -3.13 -0.47
C LEU A 56 -5.01 -3.44 0.85
N THR A 57 -4.21 -2.48 1.35
CA THR A 57 -3.52 -2.64 2.65
C THR A 57 -4.51 -2.66 3.80
N GLN A 58 -5.56 -1.83 3.76
CA GLN A 58 -6.59 -1.85 4.80
C GLN A 58 -7.37 -3.17 4.81
N TRP A 59 -7.77 -3.69 3.65
CA TRP A 59 -8.51 -4.92 3.52
C TRP A 59 -7.67 -6.11 4.01
N ALA A 60 -6.40 -6.18 3.60
CA ALA A 60 -5.46 -7.18 4.08
C ALA A 60 -5.28 -7.10 5.61
N ALA A 61 -5.08 -5.88 6.14
CA ALA A 61 -4.92 -5.65 7.57
C ALA A 61 -6.16 -6.09 8.36
N ASN A 62 -7.36 -5.62 7.98
CA ASN A 62 -8.58 -5.96 8.70
C ASN A 62 -8.87 -7.46 8.64
N SER A 63 -8.67 -8.11 7.48
CA SER A 63 -8.81 -9.56 7.34
C SER A 63 -7.87 -10.34 8.28
N LEU A 64 -6.61 -9.88 8.43
CA LEU A 64 -5.64 -10.50 9.33
C LEU A 64 -5.99 -10.27 10.81
N TYR A 65 -6.37 -9.04 11.17
CA TYR A 65 -6.72 -8.66 12.53
C TYR A 65 -8.07 -9.22 13.01
N GLU A 66 -8.96 -9.63 12.10
CA GLU A 66 -10.20 -10.35 12.43
C GLU A 66 -9.98 -11.85 12.59
N ARG A 67 -9.08 -12.44 11.79
CA ARG A 67 -8.83 -13.88 11.80
C ARG A 67 -7.83 -14.33 12.86
N TYR A 68 -6.88 -13.47 13.21
CA TYR A 68 -5.76 -13.82 14.08
C TYR A 68 -5.63 -12.89 15.29
N ASN A 69 -4.94 -13.36 16.32
CA ASN A 69 -4.56 -12.54 17.47
C ASN A 69 -3.71 -11.33 17.03
N TRP A 70 -3.78 -10.25 17.82
CA TRP A 70 -3.09 -8.99 17.52
C TRP A 70 -1.59 -9.15 17.23
N PHE A 71 -0.90 -10.07 17.93
CA PHE A 71 0.52 -10.35 17.71
C PHE A 71 0.76 -11.04 16.37
N VAL A 72 -0.01 -12.09 16.07
CA VAL A 72 0.10 -12.86 14.82
C VAL A 72 -0.23 -11.97 13.61
N ALA A 73 -1.27 -11.14 13.72
CA ALA A 73 -1.62 -10.16 12.69
C ALA A 73 -0.47 -9.18 12.40
N ARG A 74 0.24 -8.69 13.42
CA ARG A 74 1.43 -7.83 13.24
C ARG A 74 2.55 -8.56 12.51
N VAL A 75 2.82 -9.82 12.86
CA VAL A 75 3.85 -10.63 12.19
C VAL A 75 3.52 -10.79 10.69
N PHE A 76 2.27 -11.11 10.34
CA PHE A 76 1.83 -11.16 8.94
C PHE A 76 1.93 -9.80 8.24
N MET A 77 1.60 -8.70 8.93
CA MET A 77 1.73 -7.36 8.37
C MET A 77 3.19 -6.97 8.13
N VAL A 78 4.15 -7.46 8.93
CA VAL A 78 5.59 -7.30 8.66
C VAL A 78 5.98 -8.01 7.36
N PHE A 79 5.57 -9.27 7.17
CA PHE A 79 5.82 -9.99 5.92
C PHE A 79 5.19 -9.31 4.71
N TYR A 80 3.96 -8.81 4.87
CA TYR A 80 3.27 -8.02 3.84
C TYR A 80 4.02 -6.73 3.50
N ALA A 81 4.52 -6.00 4.51
CA ALA A 81 5.30 -4.78 4.31
C ALA A 81 6.62 -5.07 3.57
N ILE A 82 7.32 -6.16 3.91
CA ILE A 82 8.53 -6.59 3.19
C ILE A 82 8.19 -6.91 1.73
N PHE A 83 7.13 -7.67 1.49
CA PHE A 83 6.70 -8.03 0.14
C PHE A 83 6.40 -6.79 -0.72
N ILE A 84 5.65 -5.84 -0.18
CA ILE A 84 5.31 -4.58 -0.87
C ILE A 84 6.55 -3.73 -1.10
N LEU A 85 7.47 -3.67 -0.15
CA LEU A 85 8.72 -2.93 -0.33
C LEU A 85 9.54 -3.50 -1.50
N ILE A 86 9.70 -4.82 -1.56
CA ILE A 86 10.38 -5.50 -2.67
C ILE A 86 9.69 -5.18 -4.00
N LEU A 87 8.35 -5.27 -4.05
CA LEU A 87 7.59 -4.97 -5.25
C LEU A 87 7.74 -3.51 -5.70
N SER A 88 7.78 -2.56 -4.75
CA SER A 88 8.01 -1.15 -5.02
C SER A 88 9.40 -0.91 -5.61
N LEU A 89 10.43 -1.53 -5.01
CA LEU A 89 11.80 -1.45 -5.52
C LEU A 89 11.90 -2.00 -6.94
N LEU A 90 11.28 -3.14 -7.23
CA LEU A 90 11.23 -3.70 -8.58
C LEU A 90 10.56 -2.75 -9.58
N CYS A 91 9.45 -2.11 -9.20
CA CYS A 91 8.80 -1.11 -10.06
C CYS A 91 9.72 0.09 -10.34
N PHE A 92 10.41 0.59 -9.32
CA PHE A 92 11.36 1.70 -9.50
C PHE A 92 12.60 1.30 -10.31
N SER A 93 13.11 0.08 -10.17
CA SER A 93 14.19 -0.43 -11.01
C SER A 93 13.76 -0.54 -12.48
N MET A 94 12.55 -1.04 -12.74
CA MET A 94 12.00 -1.11 -14.10
C MET A 94 11.75 0.30 -14.66
N PHE A 95 11.28 1.25 -13.84
CA PHE A 95 11.14 2.65 -14.22
C PHE A 95 12.49 3.25 -14.67
N GLY A 96 13.56 3.07 -13.90
CA GLY A 96 14.91 3.52 -14.27
C GLY A 96 15.35 2.91 -15.60
N TYR A 97 15.21 1.58 -15.73
CA TYR A 97 15.54 0.87 -16.98
C TYR A 97 14.81 1.40 -18.21
N PHE A 98 13.50 1.65 -18.11
CA PHE A 98 12.72 2.17 -19.24
C PHE A 98 13.01 3.64 -19.53
N THR A 99 13.44 4.41 -18.52
CA THR A 99 13.85 5.81 -18.68
C THR A 99 15.21 5.91 -19.36
N ASP A 100 16.16 5.05 -18.98
CA ASP A 100 17.51 5.02 -19.57
C ASP A 100 17.52 4.52 -21.03
N ARG A 101 16.52 3.72 -21.42
CA ARG A 101 16.33 3.21 -22.78
C ARG A 101 15.39 4.06 -23.64
N MET A 102 14.98 5.21 -23.11
CA MET A 102 14.10 6.12 -23.80
C MET A 102 14.88 7.11 -24.66
#